data_AF-A0A5B7A5D0-F1
#
_entry.id   AF-A0A5B7A5D0-F1
#
_cell.length_a   1.000
_cell.length_b   1.000
_cell.length_c   1.000
_cell.angle_alpha   90.00
_cell.angle_beta   90.00
_cell.angle_gamma   90.00
#
_symmetry.space_group_name_H-M   'P 1'
#
loop_
_entity.id
_entity.type
_entity.pdbx_description
1 polymer ?
#
loop_
_entity_poly.entity_id
_entity_poly.type
_entity_poly.pdbx_seq_one_letter_code
_entity_poly.pdbx_strand_id
1 'polypeptide(L)'
;SNFHHNDSTIRIINQTNNNVLPITGKSKQSSLLTMRALVFVAALSIFLSLLSSIASHQFTIDGTVLELDESNFDSAISAFDYIFVDFYAPWCGHCKRLAPELDKAAPVLAGLKEPIIIAKVNADKYTRLASKYEIDGFPTLKVFMHGVPTDYYGPRKADLLVRFLKKFVAPDVALLNSDSGISEFVEAAGTHFPIFVGFGLNESMISNLAIKYKKRAWFSVNFGKIPALVSFYPSYDERNIFYGPFEEKFLEDFIKQSLFPLAMPI
;
A
#
# COMPACT_ATOMS: atom_id res chain seq x y z
N SER A 1 -97.17 -18.05 -72.59
CA SER A 1 -97.26 -16.59 -72.44
C SER A 1 -95.92 -16.00 -72.81
N ASN A 2 -95.92 -15.10 -73.79
CA ASN A 2 -94.89 -14.13 -74.22
C ASN A 2 -93.73 -13.93 -73.21
N PHE A 3 -92.43 -13.89 -73.56
CA PHE A 3 -91.78 -13.05 -74.58
C PHE A 3 -90.34 -13.58 -74.87
N HIS A 4 -89.86 -13.41 -76.11
CA HIS A 4 -88.54 -13.85 -76.62
C HIS A 4 -87.94 -12.70 -77.44
N HIS A 5 -86.68 -12.28 -77.18
CA HIS A 5 -85.70 -11.69 -78.14
C HIS A 5 -84.41 -11.34 -77.37
N ASN A 6 -83.29 -12.03 -77.60
CA ASN A 6 -82.26 -11.79 -78.64
C ASN A 6 -81.67 -10.37 -78.63
N ASP A 7 -80.36 -10.26 -78.38
CA ASP A 7 -79.46 -9.81 -79.44
C ASP A 7 -77.99 -10.22 -79.23
N SER A 8 -77.32 -10.36 -80.35
CA SER A 8 -75.95 -10.82 -80.60
C SER A 8 -75.17 -9.67 -81.25
N THR A 9 -73.89 -9.43 -80.95
CA THR A 9 -72.69 -9.62 -81.82
C THR A 9 -71.76 -8.42 -81.51
N ILE A 10 -70.44 -8.54 -81.39
CA ILE A 10 -69.43 -8.23 -82.44
C ILE A 10 -68.05 -8.67 -81.93
N ARG A 11 -67.28 -9.36 -82.79
CA ARG A 11 -65.83 -9.62 -82.68
C ARG A 11 -65.07 -8.68 -83.62
N ILE A 12 -63.89 -8.18 -83.23
CA ILE A 12 -62.75 -7.87 -84.11
C ILE A 12 -61.42 -8.22 -83.37
N ILE A 13 -60.38 -8.47 -84.16
CA ILE A 13 -59.22 -9.37 -84.00
C ILE A 13 -57.88 -8.60 -83.79
N ASN A 14 -56.91 -9.27 -83.14
CA ASN A 14 -55.42 -9.24 -83.20
C ASN A 14 -54.49 -8.12 -82.66
N GLN A 15 -53.54 -8.62 -81.83
CA GLN A 15 -52.07 -8.46 -81.76
C GLN A 15 -51.40 -7.08 -81.68
N THR A 16 -50.58 -6.84 -80.64
CA THR A 16 -49.09 -6.82 -80.71
C THR A 16 -48.39 -6.48 -79.36
N ASN A 17 -47.32 -7.24 -79.08
CA ASN A 17 -46.01 -6.91 -78.47
C ASN A 17 -45.79 -6.47 -77.00
N ASN A 18 -45.01 -7.31 -76.32
CA ASN A 18 -43.81 -7.09 -75.48
C ASN A 18 -43.82 -6.09 -74.31
N ASN A 19 -43.52 -6.58 -73.09
CA ASN A 19 -42.34 -6.15 -72.31
C ASN A 19 -42.06 -7.06 -71.09
N VAL A 20 -40.77 -7.35 -70.90
CA VAL A 20 -40.11 -8.16 -69.86
C VAL A 20 -39.89 -7.34 -68.58
N LEU A 21 -40.00 -7.92 -67.36
CA LEU A 21 -39.33 -7.49 -66.11
C LEU A 21 -39.32 -8.64 -65.05
N PRO A 22 -38.47 -8.61 -63.98
CA PRO A 22 -37.61 -9.73 -63.60
C PRO A 22 -37.92 -10.43 -62.26
N ILE A 23 -37.35 -11.64 -62.14
CA ILE A 23 -37.20 -12.45 -60.92
C ILE A 23 -36.16 -11.83 -59.97
N THR A 24 -36.52 -11.60 -58.70
CA THR A 24 -35.55 -11.26 -57.64
C THR A 24 -35.56 -12.34 -56.56
N GLY A 25 -34.40 -12.99 -56.36
CA GLY A 25 -34.14 -13.90 -55.26
C GLY A 25 -33.65 -13.15 -54.03
N LYS A 26 -34.36 -13.29 -52.90
CA LYS A 26 -33.88 -12.96 -51.55
C LYS A 26 -33.80 -14.25 -50.74
N SER A 27 -32.70 -14.50 -50.01
CA SER A 27 -32.71 -15.08 -48.63
C SER A 27 -31.46 -15.84 -48.13
N LYS A 28 -30.28 -15.84 -48.79
CA LYS A 28 -29.09 -16.52 -48.23
C LYS A 28 -28.16 -15.65 -47.36
N GLN A 29 -28.28 -14.33 -47.45
CA GLN A 29 -27.35 -13.40 -46.80
C GLN A 29 -27.81 -12.99 -45.38
N SER A 30 -29.12 -13.00 -45.11
CA SER A 30 -29.66 -12.64 -43.78
C SER A 30 -29.34 -13.68 -42.71
N SER A 31 -29.34 -14.98 -43.04
CA SER A 31 -29.11 -16.07 -42.07
C SER A 31 -27.65 -16.17 -41.59
N LEU A 32 -26.69 -15.82 -42.45
CA LEU A 32 -25.26 -15.84 -42.09
C LEU A 32 -24.88 -14.65 -41.19
N LEU A 33 -25.53 -13.51 -41.40
CA LEU A 33 -25.38 -12.31 -40.57
C LEU A 33 -25.95 -12.52 -39.16
N THR A 34 -27.10 -13.21 -39.03
CA THR A 34 -27.69 -13.52 -37.72
C THR A 34 -26.86 -14.54 -36.93
N MET A 35 -26.26 -15.53 -37.58
CA MET A 35 -25.40 -16.52 -36.90
C MET A 35 -24.10 -15.91 -36.38
N ARG A 36 -23.47 -15.02 -37.16
CA ARG A 36 -22.27 -14.28 -36.74
C ARG A 36 -22.55 -13.35 -35.57
N ALA A 37 -23.67 -12.64 -35.60
CA ALA A 37 -24.10 -11.81 -34.48
C ALA A 37 -24.33 -12.64 -33.22
N LEU A 38 -24.93 -13.83 -33.32
CA LEU A 38 -25.18 -14.71 -32.18
C LEU A 38 -23.88 -15.22 -31.54
N VAL A 39 -22.89 -15.61 -32.36
CA VAL A 39 -21.57 -16.06 -31.88
C VAL A 39 -20.80 -14.92 -31.23
N PHE A 40 -20.87 -13.69 -31.78
CA PHE A 40 -20.29 -12.51 -31.17
C PHE A 40 -20.96 -12.14 -29.84
N VAL A 41 -22.29 -12.23 -29.74
CA VAL A 41 -23.02 -11.96 -28.48
C VAL A 41 -22.70 -13.03 -27.44
N ALA A 42 -22.60 -14.30 -27.82
CA ALA A 42 -22.19 -15.38 -26.91
C ALA A 42 -20.73 -15.21 -26.45
N ALA A 43 -19.80 -14.87 -27.36
CA ALA A 43 -18.40 -14.62 -27.02
C ALA A 43 -18.23 -13.38 -26.14
N LEU A 44 -19.01 -12.32 -26.38
CA LEU A 44 -19.02 -11.11 -25.54
C LEU A 44 -19.61 -11.40 -24.15
N SER A 45 -20.63 -12.26 -24.06
CA SER A 45 -21.23 -12.68 -22.79
C SER A 45 -20.28 -13.57 -21.97
N ILE A 46 -19.51 -14.44 -22.64
CA ILE A 46 -18.45 -15.26 -22.03
C ILE A 46 -17.27 -14.37 -21.59
N PHE A 47 -16.89 -13.37 -22.40
CA PHE A 47 -15.84 -12.42 -22.06
C PHE A 47 -16.25 -11.52 -20.88
N LEU A 48 -17.52 -11.12 -20.80
CA LEU A 48 -18.06 -10.33 -19.70
C LEU A 48 -18.22 -11.15 -18.40
N SER A 49 -18.54 -12.43 -18.50
CA SER A 49 -18.58 -13.34 -17.33
C SER A 49 -17.17 -13.71 -16.82
N LEU A 50 -16.16 -13.77 -17.70
CA LEU A 50 -14.75 -13.94 -17.31
C LEU A 50 -14.14 -12.70 -16.62
N LEU A 51 -14.70 -11.50 -16.84
CA LEU A 51 -14.26 -10.28 -16.16
C LEU A 51 -14.79 -10.14 -14.72
N SER A 52 -15.70 -11.02 -14.30
CA SER A 52 -16.55 -10.83 -13.10
C SER A 52 -15.95 -11.32 -11.77
N SER A 53 -14.65 -11.67 -11.68
CA SER A 53 -14.10 -12.21 -10.43
C SER A 53 -12.74 -11.67 -10.01
N ILE A 54 -12.47 -10.38 -10.26
CA ILE A 54 -11.54 -9.66 -9.37
C ILE A 54 -12.37 -9.28 -8.16
N ALA A 55 -12.43 -10.16 -7.16
CA ALA A 55 -12.88 -9.79 -5.84
C ALA A 55 -11.89 -8.75 -5.32
N SER A 56 -12.21 -7.46 -5.46
CA SER A 56 -11.43 -6.40 -4.86
C SER A 56 -11.58 -6.53 -3.35
N HIS A 57 -10.53 -7.01 -2.66
CA HIS A 57 -10.48 -6.93 -1.21
C HIS A 57 -10.47 -5.45 -0.81
N GLN A 58 -11.62 -4.97 -0.34
CA GLN A 58 -11.77 -3.61 0.17
C GLN A 58 -11.22 -3.58 1.60
N PHE A 59 -10.04 -2.99 1.79
CA PHE A 59 -9.50 -2.75 3.12
C PHE A 59 -9.90 -1.35 3.59
N THR A 60 -10.24 -1.21 4.88
CA THR A 60 -10.58 0.06 5.52
C THR A 60 -9.53 0.43 6.56
N ILE A 61 -9.22 1.73 6.66
CA ILE A 61 -8.36 2.28 7.71
C ILE A 61 -9.27 2.76 8.84
N ASP A 62 -9.74 1.84 9.67
CA ASP A 62 -10.69 2.11 10.77
C ASP A 62 -10.03 2.10 12.16
N GLY A 63 -8.71 1.90 12.20
CA GLY A 63 -7.95 1.84 13.45
C GLY A 63 -8.08 0.52 14.20
N THR A 64 -8.58 -0.53 13.56
CA THR A 64 -8.60 -1.89 14.11
C THR A 64 -7.44 -2.74 13.60
N VAL A 65 -7.14 -3.84 14.29
CA VAL A 65 -6.13 -4.79 13.84
C VAL A 65 -6.72 -5.65 12.70
N LEU A 66 -6.13 -5.52 11.51
CA LEU A 66 -6.57 -6.25 10.32
C LEU A 66 -6.22 -7.74 10.40
N GLU A 67 -7.22 -8.61 10.25
CA GLU A 67 -7.03 -10.06 10.16
C GLU A 67 -6.64 -10.46 8.74
N LEU A 68 -5.48 -11.11 8.60
CA LEU A 68 -4.97 -11.61 7.33
C LEU A 68 -4.98 -13.14 7.26
N ASP A 69 -5.14 -13.63 6.05
CA ASP A 69 -4.99 -15.03 5.66
C ASP A 69 -4.33 -15.16 4.27
N GLU A 70 -4.16 -16.38 3.79
CA GLU A 70 -3.50 -16.62 2.49
C GLU A 70 -4.22 -15.97 1.29
N SER A 71 -5.52 -15.69 1.39
CA SER A 71 -6.31 -15.13 0.29
C SER A 71 -6.17 -13.60 0.17
N ASN A 72 -5.94 -12.91 1.29
CA ASN A 72 -5.92 -11.44 1.33
C ASN A 72 -4.54 -10.83 1.64
N PHE A 73 -3.56 -11.63 2.07
CA PHE A 73 -2.26 -11.13 2.54
C PHE A 73 -1.55 -10.27 1.50
N ASP A 74 -1.30 -10.81 0.30
CA ASP A 74 -0.56 -10.11 -0.75
C ASP A 74 -1.32 -8.85 -1.23
N SER A 75 -2.65 -8.88 -1.22
CA SER A 75 -3.47 -7.70 -1.52
C SER A 75 -3.33 -6.63 -0.44
N ALA A 76 -3.31 -7.00 0.84
CA ALA A 76 -3.13 -6.06 1.94
C ALA A 76 -1.74 -5.42 1.92
N ILE A 77 -0.69 -6.21 1.69
CA ILE A 77 0.69 -5.70 1.55
C ILE A 77 0.82 -4.73 0.37
N SER A 78 0.07 -4.97 -0.71
CA SER A 78 0.08 -4.08 -1.89
C SER A 78 -0.79 -2.84 -1.73
N ALA A 79 -1.80 -2.88 -0.85
CA ALA A 79 -2.76 -1.80 -0.65
C ALA A 79 -2.25 -0.68 0.29
N PHE A 80 -1.28 -0.99 1.15
CA PHE A 80 -0.79 -0.07 2.17
C PHE A 80 0.72 0.14 2.05
N ASP A 81 1.15 1.40 2.07
CA ASP A 81 2.58 1.76 2.05
C ASP A 81 3.31 1.27 3.32
N TYR A 82 2.63 1.29 4.46
CA TYR A 82 3.17 0.84 5.74
C TYR A 82 2.20 -0.09 6.45
N ILE A 83 2.62 -1.33 6.65
CA ILE A 83 1.84 -2.32 7.40
C ILE A 83 2.75 -3.10 8.36
N PHE A 84 2.36 -3.12 9.63
CA PHE A 84 2.98 -3.90 10.69
C PHE A 84 2.19 -5.19 10.89
N VAL A 85 2.85 -6.34 10.75
CA VAL A 85 2.19 -7.65 10.77
C VAL A 85 2.71 -8.49 11.94
N ASP A 86 1.78 -8.96 12.78
CA ASP A 86 2.00 -9.98 13.80
C ASP A 86 1.75 -11.38 13.24
N PHE A 87 2.82 -12.14 13.03
CA PHE A 87 2.75 -13.57 12.71
C PHE A 87 2.63 -14.34 14.02
N TYR A 88 1.42 -14.81 14.32
CA TYR A 88 1.06 -15.36 15.62
C TYR A 88 0.59 -16.82 15.56
N ALA A 89 0.50 -17.44 16.73
CA ALA A 89 -0.19 -18.71 16.94
C ALA A 89 -1.18 -18.59 18.12
N PRO A 90 -2.38 -19.19 18.03
CA PRO A 90 -3.44 -19.01 19.03
C PRO A 90 -3.12 -19.59 20.40
N TRP A 91 -2.21 -20.57 20.47
CA TRP A 91 -1.75 -21.19 21.71
C TRP A 91 -0.58 -20.45 22.36
N CYS A 92 0.09 -19.53 21.66
CA CYS A 92 1.27 -18.84 22.17
C CYS A 92 0.92 -17.79 23.23
N GLY A 93 1.44 -17.97 24.45
CA GLY A 93 1.21 -17.03 25.55
C GLY A 93 1.79 -15.64 25.31
N HIS A 94 2.87 -15.51 24.52
CA HIS A 94 3.48 -14.22 24.17
C HIS A 94 2.59 -13.44 23.20
N CYS A 95 2.01 -14.12 22.20
CA CYS A 95 1.04 -13.52 21.27
C CYS A 95 -0.19 -12.99 22.01
N LYS A 96 -0.74 -13.79 22.95
CA LYS A 96 -1.91 -13.37 23.75
C LYS A 96 -1.66 -12.10 24.57
N ARG A 97 -0.43 -11.88 25.05
CA ARG A 97 -0.05 -10.65 25.77
C ARG A 97 0.18 -9.46 24.84
N LEU A 98 0.62 -9.71 23.61
CA LEU A 98 0.88 -8.68 22.62
C LEU A 98 -0.41 -8.14 21.97
N ALA A 99 -1.37 -9.02 21.67
CA ALA A 99 -2.64 -8.66 21.03
C ALA A 99 -3.32 -7.40 21.61
N PRO A 100 -3.55 -7.26 22.93
CA PRO A 100 -4.18 -6.05 23.48
C PRO A 100 -3.33 -4.79 23.34
N GLU A 101 -2.01 -4.91 23.20
CA GLU A 101 -1.14 -3.75 22.93
C GLU A 101 -1.23 -3.32 21.47
N LEU A 102 -1.40 -4.27 20.54
CA LEU A 102 -1.67 -3.99 19.13
C LEU A 102 -3.03 -3.31 18.95
N ASP A 103 -4.07 -3.79 19.64
CA ASP A 103 -5.40 -3.18 19.60
C ASP A 103 -5.40 -1.72 20.08
N LYS A 104 -4.57 -1.39 21.09
CA LYS A 104 -4.40 -0.01 21.57
C LYS A 104 -3.60 0.86 20.59
N ALA A 105 -2.60 0.29 19.91
CA ALA A 105 -1.72 1.01 19.01
C ALA A 105 -2.37 1.29 17.64
N ALA A 106 -3.21 0.38 17.14
CA ALA A 106 -3.86 0.44 15.84
C ALA A 106 -4.58 1.77 15.55
N PRO A 107 -5.44 2.32 16.44
CA PRO A 107 -6.14 3.57 16.14
C PRO A 107 -5.20 4.78 16.09
N VAL A 108 -4.12 4.77 16.90
CA VAL A 108 -3.16 5.88 16.92
C VAL A 108 -2.32 5.91 15.64
N LEU A 109 -1.94 4.74 15.13
CA LEU A 109 -1.14 4.62 13.91
C LEU A 109 -1.96 4.81 12.64
N ALA A 110 -3.22 4.40 12.64
CA ALA A 110 -4.16 4.65 11.55
C ALA A 110 -4.47 6.15 11.38
N GLY A 111 -4.44 6.93 12.46
CA GLY A 111 -4.69 8.37 12.46
C GLY A 111 -3.52 9.26 12.04
N LEU A 112 -2.38 8.68 11.63
CA LEU A 112 -1.23 9.45 11.15
C LEU A 112 -1.49 10.02 9.75
N LYS A 113 -0.77 11.08 9.39
CA LYS A 113 -0.80 11.64 8.03
C LYS A 113 -0.44 10.57 6.98
N GLU A 114 0.55 9.75 7.30
CA GLU A 114 0.90 8.52 6.61
C GLU A 114 0.55 7.35 7.54
N PRO A 115 -0.62 6.71 7.35
CA PRO A 115 -1.09 5.65 8.23
C PRO A 115 -0.16 4.44 8.25
N ILE A 116 0.02 3.85 9.43
CA ILE A 116 0.64 2.53 9.59
C ILE A 116 -0.44 1.56 10.01
N ILE A 117 -0.76 0.60 9.16
CA ILE A 117 -1.80 -0.40 9.45
C ILE A 117 -1.22 -1.49 10.33
N ILE A 118 -1.93 -1.87 11.40
CA ILE A 118 -1.59 -3.05 12.18
C ILE A 118 -2.43 -4.22 11.68
N ALA A 119 -1.78 -5.33 11.41
CA ALA A 119 -2.40 -6.56 10.98
C ALA A 119 -1.83 -7.75 11.73
N LYS A 120 -2.53 -8.89 11.65
CA LYS A 120 -2.05 -10.15 12.19
C LYS A 120 -2.45 -11.32 11.31
N VAL A 121 -1.65 -12.38 11.34
CA VAL A 121 -1.88 -13.59 10.56
C VAL A 121 -1.53 -14.82 11.39
N ASN A 122 -2.43 -15.81 11.39
CA ASN A 122 -2.17 -17.08 12.07
C ASN A 122 -1.18 -17.92 11.24
N ALA A 123 0.10 -17.77 11.54
CA ALA A 123 1.18 -18.43 10.82
C ALA A 123 1.35 -19.92 11.22
N ASP A 124 0.77 -20.35 12.33
CA ASP A 124 0.63 -21.77 12.69
C ASP A 124 -0.36 -22.50 11.77
N LYS A 125 -1.44 -21.81 11.38
CA LYS A 125 -2.43 -22.32 10.41
C LYS A 125 -1.97 -22.17 8.96
N TYR A 126 -1.44 -20.99 8.59
CA TYR A 126 -1.08 -20.64 7.22
C TYR A 126 0.43 -20.85 6.97
N THR A 127 0.83 -22.12 6.93
CA THR A 127 2.25 -22.52 6.89
C THR A 127 2.98 -22.07 5.64
N ARG A 128 2.28 -21.82 4.51
CA ARG A 128 2.92 -21.27 3.30
C ARG A 128 3.40 -19.85 3.51
N LEU A 129 2.60 -19.02 4.20
CA LEU A 129 3.01 -17.67 4.58
C LEU A 129 4.15 -17.72 5.61
N ALA A 130 4.07 -18.62 6.59
CA ALA A 130 5.14 -18.83 7.55
C ALA A 130 6.48 -19.15 6.86
N SER A 131 6.48 -20.09 5.91
CA SER A 131 7.68 -20.43 5.15
C SER A 131 8.16 -19.28 4.25
N LYS A 132 7.25 -18.58 3.56
CA LYS A 132 7.57 -17.45 2.67
C LYS A 132 8.31 -16.32 3.41
N TYR A 133 7.95 -16.08 4.67
CA TYR A 133 8.50 -15.01 5.50
C TYR A 133 9.45 -15.51 6.60
N GLU A 134 9.89 -16.78 6.50
CA GLU A 134 10.89 -17.38 7.41
C GLU A 134 10.47 -17.28 8.89
N ILE A 135 9.22 -17.62 9.18
CA ILE A 135 8.67 -17.59 10.54
C ILE A 135 8.98 -18.90 11.25
N ASP A 136 9.93 -18.86 12.18
CA ASP A 136 10.41 -20.01 12.97
C ASP A 136 9.93 -20.00 14.44
N GLY A 137 9.32 -18.90 14.87
CA GLY A 137 8.80 -18.71 16.22
C GLY A 137 7.71 -17.65 16.31
N PHE A 138 7.03 -17.61 17.45
CA PHE A 138 5.89 -16.72 17.68
C PHE A 138 6.01 -15.89 18.98
N PRO A 139 5.57 -14.62 18.97
CA PRO A 139 5.23 -13.84 17.78
C PRO A 139 6.50 -13.47 17.01
N THR A 140 6.42 -13.51 15.68
CA THR A 140 7.39 -12.85 14.80
C THR A 140 6.72 -11.61 14.21
N LEU A 141 7.39 -10.47 14.34
CA LEU A 141 6.84 -9.17 13.97
C LEU A 141 7.60 -8.64 12.78
N LYS A 142 6.90 -8.19 11.74
CA LYS A 142 7.54 -7.58 10.56
C LYS A 142 6.84 -6.28 10.19
N VAL A 143 7.63 -5.31 9.78
CA VAL A 143 7.15 -4.07 9.14
C VAL A 143 7.36 -4.23 7.64
N PHE A 144 6.31 -4.04 6.86
CA PHE A 144 6.38 -3.92 5.42
C PHE A 144 6.34 -2.44 5.07
N MET A 145 7.37 -1.98 4.37
CA MET A 145 7.47 -0.63 3.84
C MET A 145 7.50 -0.74 2.31
N HIS A 146 6.44 -0.27 1.65
CA HIS A 146 6.26 -0.38 0.20
C HIS A 146 6.43 -1.84 -0.28
N GLY A 147 5.80 -2.78 0.44
CA GLY A 147 5.87 -4.21 0.17
C GLY A 147 7.18 -4.91 0.61
N VAL A 148 8.20 -4.18 1.05
CA VAL A 148 9.48 -4.77 1.48
C VAL A 148 9.43 -5.13 2.97
N PRO A 149 9.53 -6.42 3.35
CA PRO A 149 9.52 -6.83 4.75
C PRO A 149 10.82 -6.46 5.47
N THR A 150 10.71 -6.11 6.74
CA THR A 150 11.84 -5.93 7.67
C THR A 150 11.43 -6.46 9.03
N ASP A 151 12.30 -7.23 9.68
CA ASP A 151 12.04 -7.75 11.02
C ASP A 151 11.95 -6.63 12.05
N TYR A 152 11.01 -6.79 12.97
CA TYR A 152 10.79 -5.87 14.06
C TYR A 152 11.25 -6.46 15.40
N TYR A 153 12.27 -5.84 15.97
CA TYR A 153 12.83 -6.18 17.28
C TYR A 153 12.59 -5.10 18.35
N GLY A 154 11.70 -4.15 18.05
CA GLY A 154 11.41 -3.02 18.94
C GLY A 154 10.49 -3.35 20.12
N PRO A 155 10.12 -2.30 20.91
CA PRO A 155 9.24 -2.43 22.07
C PRO A 155 7.83 -2.95 21.74
N ARG A 156 7.26 -3.74 22.65
CA ARG A 156 5.95 -4.39 22.45
C ARG A 156 4.79 -3.76 23.25
N LYS A 157 5.07 -2.74 24.06
CA LYS A 157 4.04 -1.95 24.74
C LYS A 157 3.47 -0.90 23.78
N ALA A 158 2.17 -0.65 23.81
CA ALA A 158 1.46 0.15 22.82
C ALA A 158 2.06 1.55 22.61
N ASP A 159 2.34 2.27 23.69
CA ASP A 159 2.91 3.63 23.64
C ASP A 159 4.31 3.64 23.02
N LEU A 160 5.16 2.69 23.42
CA LEU A 160 6.53 2.56 22.91
C LEU A 160 6.55 2.02 21.47
N LEU A 161 5.66 1.10 21.14
CA LEU A 161 5.44 0.57 19.79
C LEU A 161 5.05 1.69 18.83
N VAL A 162 4.06 2.51 19.22
CA VAL A 162 3.62 3.67 18.44
C VAL A 162 4.77 4.64 18.20
N ARG A 163 5.51 5.02 19.25
CA ARG A 163 6.67 5.93 19.14
C ARG A 163 7.73 5.36 18.18
N PHE A 164 8.01 4.07 18.29
CA PHE A 164 8.97 3.40 17.41
C PHE A 164 8.50 3.43 15.94
N LEU A 165 7.27 3.00 15.67
CA LEU A 165 6.77 2.86 14.30
C LEU A 165 6.59 4.21 13.60
N LYS A 166 6.19 5.25 14.35
CA LYS A 166 6.11 6.64 13.86
C LYS A 166 7.39 7.13 13.21
N LYS A 167 8.55 6.57 13.59
CA LYS A 167 9.84 6.89 12.96
C LYS A 167 9.85 6.67 11.45
N PHE A 168 9.24 5.57 11.00
CA PHE A 168 9.32 5.17 9.58
C PHE A 168 8.56 6.13 8.65
N VAL A 169 7.56 6.83 9.20
CA VAL A 169 6.72 7.82 8.50
C VAL A 169 7.01 9.25 8.92
N ALA A 170 8.08 9.48 9.70
CA ALA A 170 8.48 10.81 10.07
C ALA A 170 9.20 11.53 8.92
N PRO A 171 9.21 12.88 8.93
CA PRO A 171 10.07 13.66 8.05
C PRO A 171 11.54 13.23 8.19
N ASP A 172 12.29 13.30 7.08
CA ASP A 172 13.70 12.94 7.09
C ASP A 172 14.49 13.87 8.01
N VAL A 173 14.16 15.17 8.00
CA VAL A 173 14.70 16.20 8.89
C VAL A 173 13.55 16.97 9.53
N ALA A 174 13.52 17.03 10.86
CA ALA A 174 12.59 17.89 11.59
C ALA A 174 13.16 19.31 11.74
N LEU A 175 12.35 20.33 11.46
CA LEU A 175 12.71 21.73 11.66
C LEU A 175 12.30 22.18 13.07
N LEU A 176 13.27 22.62 13.88
CA LEU A 176 13.08 23.03 15.27
C LEU A 176 13.30 24.53 15.40
N ASN A 177 12.30 25.23 15.93
CA ASN A 177 12.30 26.70 16.01
C ASN A 177 12.47 27.27 17.43
N SER A 178 12.62 26.40 18.43
CA SER A 178 12.74 26.79 19.84
C SER A 178 13.44 25.69 20.66
N ASP A 179 13.89 26.05 21.86
CA ASP A 179 14.43 25.10 22.83
C ASP A 179 13.38 24.07 23.26
N SER A 180 12.11 24.50 23.43
CA SER A 180 11.00 23.58 23.70
C SER A 180 10.81 22.56 22.58
N GLY A 181 10.98 22.99 21.32
CA GLY A 181 10.89 22.10 20.16
C GLY A 181 11.98 21.03 20.16
N ILE A 182 13.18 21.33 20.69
CA ILE A 182 14.23 20.32 20.88
C ILE A 182 13.78 19.28 21.92
N SER A 183 13.28 19.72 23.07
CA SER A 183 12.82 18.81 24.12
C SER A 183 11.66 17.92 23.64
N GLU A 184 10.67 18.49 22.95
CA GLU A 184 9.54 17.75 22.37
C GLU A 184 10.01 16.75 21.31
N PHE A 185 10.95 17.14 20.46
CA PHE A 185 11.53 16.24 19.45
C PHE A 185 12.26 15.07 20.08
N VAL A 186 13.09 15.33 21.09
CA VAL A 186 13.83 14.27 21.82
C VAL A 186 12.87 13.32 22.53
N GLU A 187 11.82 13.84 23.17
CA GLU A 187 10.80 13.02 23.82
C GLU A 187 10.03 12.14 22.81
N ALA A 188 9.64 12.73 21.67
CA ALA A 188 8.91 12.04 20.61
C ALA A 188 9.77 10.97 19.92
N ALA A 189 11.07 11.25 19.71
CA ALA A 189 12.03 10.32 19.12
C ALA A 189 12.25 9.07 19.99
N GLY A 190 12.05 9.20 21.31
CA GLY A 190 12.23 8.11 22.27
C GLY A 190 13.70 7.69 22.40
N THR A 191 13.95 6.51 22.95
CA THR A 191 15.30 6.09 23.34
C THR A 191 15.93 5.05 22.42
N HIS A 192 15.18 4.53 21.45
CA HIS A 192 15.59 3.37 20.66
C HIS A 192 16.62 3.70 19.57
N PHE A 193 16.57 4.92 19.03
CA PHE A 193 17.44 5.35 17.94
C PHE A 193 18.30 6.54 18.37
N PRO A 194 19.55 6.64 17.89
CA PRO A 194 20.33 7.86 18.04
C PRO A 194 19.60 9.06 17.39
N ILE A 195 19.81 10.22 17.99
CA ILE A 195 19.19 11.49 17.60
C ILE A 195 20.30 12.45 17.21
N PHE A 196 20.15 13.08 16.05
CA PHE A 196 21.04 14.11 15.54
C PHE A 196 20.31 15.46 15.47
N VAL A 197 20.91 16.48 16.08
CA VAL A 197 20.39 17.85 16.10
C VAL A 197 21.46 18.79 15.53
N GLY A 198 21.20 19.33 14.35
CA GLY A 198 22.05 20.32 13.70
C GLY A 198 21.70 21.73 14.16
N PHE A 199 22.51 22.32 15.03
CA PHE A 199 22.40 23.73 15.40
C PHE A 199 23.10 24.59 14.37
N GLY A 200 22.45 25.66 13.91
CA GLY A 200 23.01 26.57 12.90
C GLY A 200 23.26 25.92 11.53
N LEU A 201 22.63 24.76 11.28
CA LEU A 201 22.70 24.04 10.02
C LEU A 201 21.37 24.19 9.28
N ASN A 202 21.44 24.19 7.95
CA ASN A 202 20.25 24.15 7.10
C ASN A 202 19.89 22.70 6.77
N GLU A 203 18.61 22.45 6.51
CA GLU A 203 18.09 21.13 6.13
C GLU A 203 18.88 20.52 4.95
N SER A 204 19.18 21.32 3.93
CA SER A 204 19.91 20.87 2.74
C SER A 204 21.32 20.34 3.02
N MET A 205 21.93 20.70 4.16
CA MET A 205 23.26 20.23 4.52
C MET A 205 23.26 18.78 5.02
N ILE A 206 22.13 18.33 5.57
CA ILE A 206 22.03 17.00 6.18
C ILE A 206 20.95 16.12 5.54
N SER A 207 20.09 16.65 4.67
CA SER A 207 18.95 15.92 4.10
C SER A 207 19.36 14.63 3.39
N ASN A 208 20.42 14.66 2.57
CA ASN A 208 20.94 13.45 1.89
C ASN A 208 21.35 12.36 2.89
N LEU A 209 22.00 12.76 3.98
CA LEU A 209 22.44 11.85 5.05
C LEU A 209 21.24 11.37 5.87
N ALA A 210 20.28 12.25 6.15
CA ALA A 210 19.06 11.92 6.87
C ALA A 210 18.22 10.89 6.11
N ILE A 211 18.09 11.03 4.79
CA ILE A 211 17.46 10.04 3.91
C ILE A 211 18.23 8.71 3.97
N LYS A 212 19.55 8.76 3.81
CA LYS A 212 20.43 7.57 3.84
C LYS A 212 20.33 6.79 5.15
N TYR A 213 20.19 7.48 6.28
CA TYR A 213 20.17 6.91 7.62
C TYR A 213 18.78 6.92 8.30
N LYS A 214 17.70 7.20 7.57
CA LYS A 214 16.33 7.35 8.11
C LYS A 214 15.92 6.19 9.03
N LYS A 215 16.21 4.95 8.61
CA LYS A 215 15.89 3.73 9.34
C LYS A 215 16.72 3.50 10.61
N ARG A 216 17.78 4.29 10.82
CA ARG A 216 18.78 4.09 11.89
C ARG A 216 18.90 5.25 12.85
N ALA A 217 18.49 6.46 12.47
CA ALA A 217 18.69 7.65 13.29
C ALA A 217 17.65 8.73 13.01
N TRP A 218 17.35 9.54 14.01
CA TRP A 218 16.51 10.74 13.88
C TRP A 218 17.36 11.96 13.54
N PHE A 219 16.86 12.84 12.68
CA PHE A 219 17.57 14.05 12.28
C PHE A 219 16.67 15.28 12.44
N SER A 220 17.27 16.36 12.88
CA SER A 220 16.63 17.65 13.00
C SER A 220 17.63 18.78 12.81
N VAL A 221 17.14 19.96 12.48
CA VAL A 221 17.93 21.19 12.44
C VAL A 221 17.24 22.30 13.23
N ASN A 222 18.04 23.17 13.83
CA ASN A 222 17.60 24.38 14.51
C ASN A 222 18.43 25.57 14.00
N PHE A 223 17.78 26.71 13.78
CA PHE A 223 18.40 28.00 13.47
C PHE A 223 19.16 28.58 14.69
N GLY A 224 20.29 27.99 15.01
CA GLY A 224 21.24 28.46 16.03
C GLY A 224 22.32 29.39 15.46
N LYS A 225 23.00 30.13 16.34
CA LYS A 225 24.09 31.04 15.93
C LYS A 225 25.43 30.33 15.70
N ILE A 226 25.69 29.23 16.41
CA ILE A 226 26.95 28.49 16.32
C ILE A 226 26.65 27.16 15.62
N PRO A 227 27.28 26.90 14.46
CA PRO A 227 27.03 25.67 13.73
C PRO A 227 27.64 24.49 14.49
N ALA A 228 26.85 23.45 14.73
CA ALA A 228 27.29 22.20 15.34
C ALA A 228 26.30 21.07 15.00
N LEU A 229 26.81 19.85 14.85
CA LEU A 229 25.97 18.65 14.80
C LEU A 229 26.14 17.89 16.11
N VAL A 230 25.07 17.81 16.88
CA VAL A 230 25.05 17.06 18.15
C VAL A 230 24.44 15.70 17.89
N SER A 231 25.11 14.63 18.30
CA SER A 231 24.52 13.31 18.42
C SER A 231 24.19 13.01 19.88
N PHE A 232 23.06 12.38 20.10
CA PHE A 232 22.60 11.95 21.42
C PHE A 232 22.02 10.55 21.34
N TYR A 233 22.46 9.66 22.23
CA TYR A 233 21.92 8.31 22.35
C TYR A 233 21.22 8.18 23.72
N PRO A 234 19.89 8.35 23.77
CA PRO A 234 19.20 8.50 25.05
C PRO A 234 19.33 7.27 25.98
N SER A 235 19.43 6.07 25.40
CA SER A 235 19.58 4.84 26.19
C SER A 235 20.93 4.70 26.91
N TYR A 236 21.97 5.44 26.49
CA TYR A 236 23.33 5.35 27.04
C TYR A 236 23.79 6.65 27.70
N ASP A 237 22.94 7.69 27.72
CA ASP A 237 23.30 9.05 28.12
C ASP A 237 24.58 9.56 27.43
N GLU A 238 24.83 9.10 26.19
CA GLU A 238 26.01 9.44 25.42
C GLU A 238 25.70 10.62 24.50
N ARG A 239 26.60 11.61 24.49
CA ARG A 239 26.50 12.80 23.64
C ARG A 239 27.84 13.10 22.99
N ASN A 240 27.84 13.28 21.68
CA ASN A 240 28.99 13.77 20.93
C ASN A 240 28.64 15.06 20.17
N ILE A 241 29.61 15.95 20.01
CA ILE A 241 29.41 17.24 19.33
C ILE A 241 30.46 17.38 18.24
N PHE A 242 29.99 17.68 17.03
CA PHE A 242 30.83 17.93 15.87
C PHE A 242 30.74 19.40 15.45
N TYR A 243 31.88 20.09 15.47
CA TYR A 243 32.00 21.52 15.15
C TYR A 243 32.42 21.79 13.70
N GLY A 244 32.48 20.77 12.86
CA GLY A 244 32.86 20.88 11.46
C GLY A 244 34.22 20.26 11.13
N PRO A 245 34.64 20.28 9.86
CA PRO A 245 33.97 20.97 8.74
C PRO A 245 32.62 20.35 8.33
N PHE A 246 31.65 21.19 7.93
CA PHE A 246 30.28 20.75 7.58
C PHE A 246 30.13 20.33 6.11
N GLU A 247 31.11 19.60 5.60
CA GLU A 247 31.03 18.99 4.28
C GLU A 247 30.46 17.57 4.44
N GLU A 248 29.75 17.09 3.41
CA GLU A 248 28.99 15.83 3.46
C GLU A 248 29.83 14.64 3.94
N LYS A 249 31.09 14.54 3.50
CA LYS A 249 32.01 13.47 3.91
C LYS A 249 32.24 13.44 5.42
N PHE A 250 32.58 14.58 6.02
CA PHE A 250 32.90 14.63 7.45
C PHE A 250 31.65 14.49 8.32
N LEU A 251 30.52 15.03 7.86
CA LEU A 251 29.21 14.81 8.47
C LEU A 251 28.84 13.32 8.46
N GLU A 252 29.02 12.65 7.33
CA GLU A 252 28.76 11.22 7.21
C GLU A 252 29.67 10.39 8.14
N ASP A 253 30.96 10.70 8.20
CA ASP A 253 31.90 10.02 9.07
C ASP A 253 31.52 10.18 10.55
N PHE A 254 31.13 11.39 10.98
CA PHE A 254 30.64 11.63 12.33
C PHE A 254 29.34 10.87 12.62
N ILE A 255 28.38 10.88 11.69
CA ILE A 255 27.11 10.14 11.83
C ILE A 255 27.41 8.66 12.01
N LYS A 256 28.23 8.06 11.13
CA LYS A 256 28.60 6.64 11.20
C LYS A 256 29.20 6.26 12.55
N GLN A 257 30.13 7.08 13.06
CA GLN A 257 30.75 6.86 14.36
C GLN A 257 29.74 6.95 15.50
N SER A 258 28.74 7.83 15.37
CA SER A 258 27.70 8.07 16.38
C SER A 258 26.44 7.20 16.22
N LEU A 259 26.39 6.27 15.25
CA LEU A 259 25.22 5.38 15.07
C LEU A 259 25.15 4.29 16.14
N PHE A 260 26.27 3.97 16.77
CA PHE A 260 26.38 2.94 17.80
C PHE A 260 26.94 3.57 19.07
N PRO A 261 26.44 3.19 20.24
CA PRO A 261 27.03 3.60 21.51
C PRO A 261 28.44 3.02 21.63
N LEU A 262 29.30 3.69 22.41
CA LEU A 262 30.67 3.22 22.65
C LEU A 262 30.75 1.88 23.40
N ALA A 263 29.70 1.53 24.15
CA ALA A 263 29.55 0.25 24.82
C ALA A 263 28.16 -0.34 24.54
N MET A 264 28.11 -1.42 23.77
CA MET A 264 26.91 -2.25 23.66
C MET A 264 26.82 -3.13 24.91
N PRO A 265 25.66 -3.24 25.60
CA PRO A 265 25.48 -4.20 26.68
C PRO A 265 25.77 -5.58 26.13
N ILE A 266 26.67 -6.31 26.81
CA ILE A 266 27.06 -7.69 26.48
C ILE A 266 25.87 -8.62 26.71
#